data_AF-A0A7X4B3Z3-F1
#
_entry.id   AF-A0A7X4B3Z3-F1
#
_cell.length_a   1.000
_cell.length_b   1.000
_cell.length_c   1.000
_cell.angle_alpha   90.00
_cell.angle_beta   90.00
_cell.angle_gamma   90.00
#
_symmetry.space_group_name_H-M   'P 1'
#
loop_
_entity.id
_entity.type
_entity.pdbx_description
1 polymer ?
#
loop_
_entity_poly.entity_id
_entity_poly.type
_entity_poly.pdbx_seq_one_letter_code
_entity_poly.pdbx_strand_id
1 'polypeptide(L)'
;AERAEICAQDDQFVNSYDWVLTRYITSLDKSVKYCVPMLKPTGQWIAYKSKETDREILQSEDTLKEYGVEIGNVHKSNITHLNRSYIVISRTDIGN
;
A
#
# COMPACT_ATOMS: atom_id res chain seq x y z
N ALA A 1 -16.15 10.99 -1.51
CA ALA A 1 -15.07 10.27 -2.22
C ALA A 1 -15.55 8.86 -2.47
N GLU A 2 -15.32 8.35 -3.67
CA GLU A 2 -15.66 6.98 -4.04
C GLU A 2 -14.74 5.97 -3.34
N ARG A 3 -15.16 4.71 -3.33
CA ARG A 3 -14.37 3.60 -2.79
C ARG A 3 -13.16 3.33 -3.66
N ALA A 4 -12.02 2.99 -3.04
CA ALA A 4 -10.79 2.69 -3.79
C ALA A 4 -10.97 1.51 -4.75
N GLU A 5 -11.82 0.53 -4.41
CA GLU A 5 -12.14 -0.59 -5.31
C GLU A 5 -12.85 -0.14 -6.59
N ILE A 6 -13.60 0.96 -6.54
CA ILE A 6 -14.25 1.57 -7.71
C ILE A 6 -13.21 2.40 -8.48
N CYS A 7 -12.43 3.24 -7.77
CA CYS A 7 -11.40 4.07 -8.39
C CYS A 7 -10.37 3.25 -9.17
N ALA A 8 -9.97 2.08 -8.66
CA ALA A 8 -8.99 1.22 -9.33
C ALA A 8 -9.47 0.62 -10.67
N GLN A 9 -10.77 0.72 -10.99
CA GLN A 9 -11.36 0.26 -12.25
C GLN A 9 -11.62 1.39 -13.25
N ASP A 10 -11.37 2.64 -12.86
CA ASP A 10 -11.60 3.81 -13.69
C ASP A 10 -10.25 4.36 -14.20
N ASP A 11 -10.11 4.43 -15.52
CA ASP A 11 -8.90 4.88 -16.21
C ASP A 11 -8.44 6.28 -15.77
N GLN A 12 -9.35 7.11 -15.24
CA GLN A 12 -9.00 8.42 -14.69
C GLN A 12 -8.04 8.33 -13.49
N PHE A 13 -8.09 7.24 -12.73
CA PHE A 13 -7.33 7.09 -11.49
C PHE A 13 -6.15 6.15 -11.60
N VAL A 14 -6.15 5.28 -12.62
CA VAL A 14 -5.05 4.35 -12.89
C VAL A 14 -3.77 5.13 -13.22
N ASN A 15 -2.64 4.71 -12.65
CA ASN A 15 -1.32 5.32 -12.84
C ASN A 15 -1.26 6.85 -12.69
N SER A 16 -2.14 7.44 -11.86
CA SER A 16 -2.35 8.89 -11.85
C SER A 16 -1.78 9.60 -10.62
N TYR A 17 -1.36 8.85 -9.60
CA TYR A 17 -0.95 9.42 -8.32
C TYR A 17 0.51 9.11 -7.97
N ASP A 18 1.22 10.15 -7.52
CA ASP A 18 2.56 10.00 -6.92
C ASP A 18 2.48 9.42 -5.50
N TRP A 19 1.36 9.65 -4.81
CA TRP A 19 1.13 9.17 -3.46
C TRP A 19 -0.27 8.59 -3.33
N VAL A 20 -0.37 7.35 -2.88
CA VAL A 20 -1.62 6.78 -2.35
C VAL A 20 -1.46 6.68 -0.84
N LEU A 21 -2.29 7.38 -0.06
CA LEU A 21 -2.28 7.30 1.40
C LEU A 21 -3.52 6.56 1.85
N THR A 22 -3.34 5.57 2.73
CA THR A 22 -4.48 4.80 3.21
C THR A 22 -4.51 4.62 4.71
N ARG A 23 -5.73 4.63 5.25
CA ARG A 23 -6.06 4.19 6.60
C ARG A 23 -7.31 3.33 6.51
N TYR A 24 -7.17 2.03 6.72
CA TYR A 24 -8.26 1.07 6.56
C TYR A 24 -8.15 -0.11 7.54
N ILE A 25 -9.23 -0.88 7.64
CA ILE A 25 -9.34 -2.08 8.47
C ILE A 25 -8.87 -3.34 7.72
N THR A 26 -8.99 -3.34 6.39
CA THR A 26 -8.64 -4.45 5.49
C THR A 26 -7.16 -4.86 5.58
N SER A 27 -6.81 -6.10 5.23
CA SER A 27 -5.42 -6.61 5.20
C SER A 27 -4.61 -6.03 4.02
N LEU A 28 -3.27 -6.11 4.08
CA LEU A 28 -2.39 -5.55 3.04
C LEU A 28 -2.64 -6.18 1.67
N ASP A 29 -2.63 -7.51 1.57
CA ASP A 29 -2.89 -8.32 0.37
C ASP A 29 -4.14 -7.88 -0.40
N LYS A 30 -5.25 -7.67 0.31
CA LYS A 30 -6.50 -7.19 -0.31
C LYS A 30 -6.38 -5.77 -0.82
N SER A 31 -5.59 -4.95 -0.14
CA SER A 31 -5.44 -3.52 -0.44
C SER A 31 -4.50 -3.24 -1.61
N VAL A 32 -3.52 -4.13 -1.84
CA VAL A 32 -2.65 -4.08 -3.02
C VAL A 32 -3.48 -3.93 -4.30
N LYS A 33 -4.57 -4.70 -4.41
CA LYS A 33 -5.42 -4.82 -5.62
C LYS A 33 -6.05 -3.51 -6.08
N TYR A 34 -6.27 -2.57 -5.17
CA TYR A 34 -6.88 -1.29 -5.50
C TYR A 34 -5.94 -0.11 -5.26
N CYS A 35 -4.95 -0.21 -4.37
CA CYS A 35 -4.00 0.85 -4.14
C CYS A 35 -2.91 0.93 -5.21
N VAL A 36 -2.36 -0.21 -5.62
CA VAL A 36 -1.24 -0.25 -6.59
C VAL A 36 -1.65 0.22 -7.98
N PRO A 37 -2.82 -0.15 -8.55
CA PRO A 37 -3.22 0.34 -9.87
C PRO A 37 -3.30 1.86 -9.98
N MET A 38 -3.57 2.56 -8.87
CA MET A 38 -3.65 4.02 -8.84
C MET A 38 -2.26 4.70 -8.82
N LEU A 39 -1.19 3.97 -8.47
CA LEU A 39 0.16 4.52 -8.41
C LEU A 39 0.75 4.69 -9.80
N LYS A 40 1.29 5.89 -10.06
CA LYS A 40 2.30 6.07 -11.10
C LYS A 40 3.46 5.07 -10.89
N PRO A 41 4.24 4.74 -11.94
CA PRO A 41 5.45 3.93 -11.80
C PRO A 41 6.35 4.42 -10.65
N THR A 42 6.61 5.73 -10.56
CA THR A 42 7.45 6.36 -9.54
C THR A 42 6.73 6.66 -8.22
N GLY A 43 5.46 6.27 -8.11
CA GLY A 43 4.63 6.58 -6.97
C GLY A 43 4.89 5.68 -5.77
N GLN A 44 4.46 6.14 -4.60
CA GLN A 44 4.53 5.39 -3.36
C GLN A 44 3.16 5.25 -2.71
N TRP A 45 2.89 4.07 -2.19
CA TRP A 45 1.75 3.82 -1.33
C TRP A 45 2.18 3.81 0.14
N ILE A 46 1.55 4.67 0.93
CA ILE A 46 1.78 4.80 2.37
C ILE A 46 0.60 4.19 3.10
N ALA A 47 0.77 2.98 3.62
CA ALA A 47 -0.26 2.26 4.36
C ALA A 47 -0.14 2.53 5.86
N TYR A 48 -1.16 3.15 6.44
CA TYR A 48 -1.29 3.30 7.89
C TYR A 48 -1.94 2.05 8.50
N LYS A 49 -1.20 1.37 9.37
CA LYS A 49 -1.57 0.09 9.98
C LYS A 49 -1.42 0.09 11.49
N SER A 50 -2.00 -0.93 12.12
CA SER A 50 -1.97 -1.13 13.58
C SER A 50 -0.99 -2.24 13.98
N LYS A 51 -1.19 -2.83 15.17
CA LYS A 51 -0.24 -3.68 15.90
C LYS A 51 0.29 -4.89 15.11
N GLU A 52 -0.51 -5.44 14.20
CA GLU A 52 -0.19 -6.68 13.45
C GLU A 52 0.58 -6.42 12.15
N THR A 53 1.30 -5.30 12.05
CA THR A 53 1.99 -4.87 10.81
C THR A 53 2.93 -5.96 10.27
N ASP A 54 3.78 -6.54 11.12
CA ASP A 54 4.77 -7.52 10.67
C ASP A 54 4.10 -8.81 10.16
N ARG A 55 3.02 -9.25 10.82
CA ARG A 55 2.23 -10.41 10.38
C ARG A 55 1.53 -10.16 9.06
N GLU A 56 0.93 -8.98 8.89
CA GLU A 56 0.26 -8.63 7.64
C GLU A 56 1.24 -8.51 6.47
N ILE A 57 2.45 -8.00 6.72
CA ILE A 57 3.51 -7.94 5.72
C ILE A 57 3.83 -9.35 5.22
N LEU A 58 4.14 -10.27 6.14
CA LEU A 58 4.42 -11.67 5.82
C LEU A 58 3.27 -12.34 5.03
N GLN A 59 2.03 -12.07 5.41
CA GLN A 59 0.85 -12.62 4.74
C GLN A 59 0.62 -12.04 3.33
N SER A 60 1.23 -10.89 3.02
CA SER A 60 1.04 -10.19 1.75
C SER A 60 2.17 -10.39 0.74
N GLU A 61 3.25 -11.08 1.10
CA GLU A 61 4.47 -11.21 0.27
C GLU A 61 4.18 -11.68 -1.16
N ASP A 62 3.40 -12.76 -1.32
CA ASP A 62 3.07 -13.29 -2.64
C ASP A 62 2.27 -12.29 -3.48
N THR A 63 1.31 -11.59 -2.87
CA THR A 63 0.49 -10.59 -3.56
C THR A 63 1.31 -9.34 -3.91
N LEU A 64 2.21 -8.90 -3.04
CA LEU A 64 3.12 -7.79 -3.33
C LEU A 64 4.01 -8.11 -4.54
N LYS A 65 4.56 -9.32 -4.57
CA LYS A 65 5.36 -9.82 -5.70
C LYS A 65 4.54 -9.92 -6.99
N GLU A 66 3.32 -10.44 -6.93
CA GLU A 66 2.40 -10.54 -8.08
C GLU A 66 2.11 -9.17 -8.69
N TYR A 67 1.96 -8.14 -7.84
CA TYR A 67 1.66 -6.76 -8.27
C TYR A 67 2.90 -5.91 -8.57
N GLY A 68 4.10 -6.50 -8.52
CA GLY A 68 5.34 -5.78 -8.83
C GLY A 68 5.59 -4.61 -7.87
N VAL A 69 5.40 -4.84 -6.57
CA VAL A 69 5.70 -3.86 -5.52
C VAL A 69 6.53 -4.47 -4.40
N GLU A 70 7.28 -3.62 -3.71
CA GLU A 70 8.08 -4.01 -2.55
C GLU A 70 7.81 -3.10 -1.36
N ILE A 71 7.99 -3.65 -0.16
CA ILE A 71 7.97 -2.87 1.07
C ILE A 71 9.35 -2.24 1.26
N GLY A 72 9.37 -0.92 1.39
CA GLY A 72 10.52 -0.16 1.83
C GLY A 72 10.48 0.06 3.34
N ASN A 73 10.51 1.32 3.76
CA ASN A 73 10.57 1.66 5.18
C ASN A 73 9.26 1.36 5.91
N VAL A 74 9.38 0.81 7.13
CA VAL A 74 8.27 0.66 8.08
C VAL A 74 8.50 1.57 9.28
N HIS A 75 7.75 2.67 9.35
CA HIS A 75 7.83 3.65 10.43
C HIS A 75 6.86 3.28 11.55
N LYS A 76 7.36 2.62 12.59
CA LYS A 76 6.58 2.28 13.79
C LYS A 76 6.55 3.49 14.75
N SER A 77 5.37 3.79 15.29
CA SER A 77 5.19 4.85 16.27
C SER A 77 5.76 4.44 17.62
N ASN A 78 6.58 5.30 18.20
CA ASN A 78 7.15 5.10 19.54
C ASN A 78 6.19 5.56 20.67
N ILE A 79 4.98 6.00 20.33
CA ILE A 79 3.98 6.41 21.32
C ILE A 79 3.37 5.13 21.91
N THR A 80 3.68 4.87 23.18
CA THR A 80 3.41 3.63 23.94
C THR A 80 1.98 3.09 23.81
N HIS A 81 1.00 3.95 23.52
CA HIS A 81 -0.41 3.57 23.39
C HIS A 81 -0.97 3.64 21.96
N LEU A 82 -0.27 4.30 21.03
CA LEU A 82 -0.83 4.56 19.71
C LEU A 82 -0.76 3.32 18.81
N ASN A 83 0.24 2.45 18.95
CA ASN A 83 0.34 1.16 18.23
C ASN A 83 0.03 1.31 16.73
N ARG A 84 0.78 2.17 16.05
CA ARG A 84 0.61 2.46 14.63
C ARG A 84 1.91 2.35 13.88
N SER A 85 1.81 1.98 12.61
CA SER A 85 2.91 1.92 11.67
C SER A 85 2.50 2.59 10.36
N TYR A 86 3.47 3.22 9.70
CA TYR A 86 3.35 3.60 8.29
C TYR A 86 4.27 2.71 7.48
N ILE A 87 3.72 2.00 6.51
CA ILE A 87 4.45 1.10 5.62
C ILE A 87 4.57 1.82 4.29
N VAL A 88 5.81 2.02 3.82
CA VAL A 88 6.09 2.58 2.49
C VAL A 88 6.18 1.44 1.50
N ILE A 89 5.38 1.48 0.45
CA ILE A 89 5.32 0.45 -0.61
C ILE A 89 5.58 1.14 -1.94
N SER A 90 6.55 0.66 -2.71
CA SER A 90 6.97 1.24 -3.98
C SER A 90 6.91 0.20 -5.09
N ARG A 91 6.73 0.62 -6.34
CA ARG A 91 6.73 -0.29 -7.47
C ARG A 91 8.14 -0.75 -7.84
N THR A 92 8.27 -2.01 -8.25
CA THR A 92 9.53 -2.65 -8.64
C THR A 92 9.76 -2.68 -10.15
N ASP A 93 8.76 -2.31 -10.96
CA ASP A 93 8.89 -2.26 -12.42
C ASP A 93 9.74 -1.07 -12.94
N ILE A 94 10.26 -0.22 -12.04
CA ILE A 94 11.30 0.75 -12.38
C ILE A 94 12.67 0.11 -12.21
N GLY A 95 13.10 -0.64 -13.22
CA GLY A 95 14.41 -1.26 -13.21
C GLY A 95 14.58 -2.42 -14.18
N ASN A 96 14.25 -2.21 -15.46
CA ASN A 96 14.82 -2.94 -16.61
C ASN A 96 14.94 -1.97 -17.79
#